data_AF-A0A7Y2AN09-F1
#
_entry.id   AF-A0A7Y2AN09-F1
#
_cell.length_a   1.000
_cell.length_b   1.000
_cell.length_c   1.000
_cell.angle_alpha   90.00
_cell.angle_beta   90.00
_cell.angle_gamma   90.00
#
_symmetry.space_group_name_H-M   'P 1'
#
loop_
_entity.id
_entity.type
_entity.pdbx_description
1 polymer ?
#
loop_
_entity_poly.entity_id
_entity_poly.type
_entity_poly.pdbx_seq_one_letter_code
_entity_poly.pdbx_strand_id
1 'polypeptide(L)'
;MNRIESKVRAARRRVILARFGRALSVTLFAALIVATLAIALPALRAMDINFENWVYSWIGGATAAAFLAAALYSVVTAPTVESVAVEVDKRFGLRERLSSSLTLHDEERDTEFGLALATDAEKRASQLEVADRFSIRPTKLGLLPISIIPVLAIVLLLVEPMSESSASSMSQSELQQAKQVQTAAAQLKKRIQQHRRKAESEGLKEAKEMYEKMEADLDKITKRQDLNRKDAMIAMNDLKKQLDERRQELGSSEQLRRAMSKMSGMESGPGEKVAKSIEQGNFGKAEEMVKQLANKMRDGKLSDQEKQQLKNQVEQMKNALKKAVEEHEQKKQELQQKIEQARREGRGEEAAKMQQQLNEMQQKDSQMQRMGQMAEAMSQAAQAMEQGDASQAADALEQMADQLGEMQSEMSELEDLQSAMDQLSQSKNQMRCQSCGGGGCE
;
A
#
# COMPACT_ATOMS: atom_id res chain seq x y z
N MET A 1 -43.56 15.01 65.53
CA MET A 1 -43.21 16.00 64.48
C MET A 1 -44.43 16.84 64.19
N ASN A 2 -44.41 18.10 64.61
CA ASN A 2 -45.53 19.02 64.45
C ASN A 2 -45.84 19.23 62.95
N ARG A 3 -47.12 19.27 62.56
CA ARG A 3 -47.53 19.50 61.16
C ARG A 3 -46.98 20.80 60.58
N ILE A 4 -46.73 21.78 61.46
CA ILE A 4 -46.04 23.04 61.15
C ILE A 4 -44.65 22.77 60.56
N GLU A 5 -43.82 21.97 61.24
CA GLU A 5 -42.47 21.66 60.78
C GLU A 5 -42.47 20.89 59.46
N SER A 6 -43.43 19.98 59.24
CA SER A 6 -43.48 19.20 58.00
C SER A 6 -43.78 20.09 56.79
N LYS A 7 -44.67 21.07 56.94
CA LYS A 7 -45.00 22.06 55.91
C LYS A 7 -43.86 23.04 55.65
N VAL A 8 -43.21 23.55 56.70
CA VAL A 8 -42.03 24.43 56.57
C VAL A 8 -40.86 23.67 55.95
N ARG A 9 -40.64 22.40 56.30
CA ARG A 9 -39.62 21.55 55.66
C ARG A 9 -39.96 21.23 54.20
N ALA A 10 -41.24 21.08 53.85
CA ALA A 10 -41.67 20.99 52.45
C ALA A 10 -41.38 22.27 51.66
N ALA A 11 -41.62 23.45 52.25
CA ALA A 11 -41.26 24.74 51.65
C ALA A 11 -39.74 24.88 51.48
N ARG A 12 -38.97 24.50 52.51
CA ARG A 12 -37.50 24.50 52.49
C ARG A 12 -36.95 23.65 51.36
N ARG A 13 -37.46 22.42 51.18
CA ARG A 13 -37.06 21.53 50.07
C ARG A 13 -37.31 22.18 48.71
N ARG A 14 -38.45 22.85 48.51
CA ARG A 14 -38.74 23.56 47.25
C ARG A 14 -37.83 24.75 47.01
N VAL A 15 -37.47 25.50 48.05
CA VAL A 15 -36.51 26.60 47.95
C VAL A 15 -35.10 26.09 47.60
N ILE A 16 -34.67 24.99 48.23
CA ILE A 16 -33.40 24.33 47.91
C ILE A 16 -33.41 23.82 46.47
N LEU A 17 -34.47 23.15 46.02
CA LEU A 17 -34.61 22.68 44.64
C LEU A 17 -34.58 23.83 43.62
N ALA A 18 -35.24 24.95 43.91
CA ALA A 18 -35.19 26.13 43.04
C ALA A 18 -33.78 26.74 42.97
N ARG A 19 -33.05 26.79 44.10
CA ARG A 19 -31.65 27.24 44.13
C ARG A 19 -30.72 26.27 43.43
N PHE A 20 -30.90 24.97 43.62
CA PHE A 20 -30.17 23.92 42.92
C PHE A 20 -30.35 24.04 41.41
N GLY A 21 -31.59 24.18 40.92
CA GLY A 21 -31.84 24.36 39.48
C GLY A 21 -31.11 25.57 38.90
N ARG A 22 -31.13 26.71 39.61
CA ARG A 22 -30.39 27.92 39.18
C ARG A 22 -28.88 27.72 39.21
N ALA A 23 -28.34 27.15 40.29
CA ALA A 23 -26.92 26.89 40.45
C ALA A 23 -26.42 25.88 39.41
N LEU A 24 -27.22 24.84 39.14
CA LEU A 24 -26.95 23.83 38.12
C LEU A 24 -26.87 24.46 36.73
N SER A 25 -27.79 25.36 36.36
CA SER A 25 -27.73 26.04 35.06
C SER A 25 -26.44 26.85 34.88
N VAL A 26 -25.98 27.55 35.92
CA VAL A 26 -24.76 28.38 35.85
C VAL A 26 -23.50 27.53 35.88
N THR A 27 -23.43 26.53 36.77
CA THR A 27 -22.27 25.63 36.88
C THR A 27 -22.13 24.73 35.66
N LEU A 28 -23.24 24.23 35.09
CA LEU A 28 -23.23 23.46 33.85
C LEU A 28 -22.78 24.33 32.67
N PHE A 29 -23.24 25.58 32.60
CA PHE A 29 -22.76 26.53 31.58
C PHE A 29 -21.25 26.75 31.67
N ALA A 30 -20.73 27.04 32.87
CA ALA A 30 -19.28 27.19 33.09
C ALA A 30 -18.50 25.90 32.76
N ALA A 31 -19.01 24.75 33.16
CA ALA A 31 -18.41 23.45 32.87
C ALA A 31 -18.36 23.13 31.38
N LEU A 32 -19.42 23.46 30.63
CA LEU A 32 -19.45 23.30 29.17
C LEU A 32 -18.49 24.25 28.45
N ILE A 33 -18.26 25.47 28.96
CA ILE A 33 -17.20 26.35 28.45
C ILE A 33 -15.83 25.67 28.63
N VAL A 34 -15.56 25.18 29.84
CA VAL A 34 -14.28 24.51 30.17
C VAL A 34 -14.09 23.27 29.30
N ALA A 35 -15.13 22.45 29.14
CA ALA A 35 -15.09 21.26 28.28
C ALA A 35 -14.82 21.66 26.82
N THR A 36 -15.50 22.68 26.29
CA THR A 36 -15.27 23.19 24.93
C THR A 36 -13.82 23.63 24.73
N LEU A 37 -13.25 24.38 25.67
CA LEU A 37 -11.85 24.82 25.62
C LEU A 37 -10.87 23.65 25.73
N ALA A 38 -11.15 22.67 26.60
CA ALA A 38 -10.32 21.48 26.76
C ALA A 38 -10.36 20.54 25.56
N ILE A 39 -11.50 20.46 24.87
CA ILE A 39 -11.65 19.71 23.60
C ILE A 39 -10.93 20.42 22.44
N ALA A 40 -10.85 21.75 22.47
CA ALA A 40 -10.08 22.52 21.48
C ALA A 40 -8.55 22.46 21.73
N LEU A 41 -8.09 22.10 22.92
CA LEU A 41 -6.67 22.09 23.28
C LEU A 41 -5.80 21.15 22.43
N PRO A 42 -6.21 19.89 22.16
CA PRO A 42 -5.50 18.98 21.26
C PRO A 42 -5.34 19.52 19.82
N ALA A 43 -6.23 20.42 19.37
CA ALA A 43 -6.06 21.06 18.06
C ALA A 43 -4.92 22.10 18.06
N LEU A 44 -4.57 22.66 19.22
CA LEU A 44 -3.48 23.64 19.39
C LEU A 44 -2.14 23.01 19.78
N ARG A 45 -2.17 21.79 20.34
CA ARG A 45 -0.98 21.00 20.70
C ARG A 45 -1.19 19.56 20.29
N ALA A 46 -0.31 19.05 19.42
CA ALA A 46 -0.22 17.63 19.10
C ALA A 46 0.06 16.83 20.39
N MET A 47 -0.99 16.25 20.96
CA MET A 47 -0.93 15.36 22.12
C MET A 47 -1.43 14.00 21.66
N ASP A 48 -0.66 12.95 21.97
CA ASP A 48 -0.93 11.57 21.58
C ASP A 48 -1.99 10.94 22.49
N ILE A 49 -3.21 11.48 22.44
CA ILE A 49 -4.34 11.05 23.27
C ILE A 49 -5.47 10.66 22.34
N ASN A 50 -6.08 9.49 22.59
CA ASN A 50 -7.28 9.04 21.88
C ASN A 50 -8.39 10.11 22.03
N PHE A 51 -8.72 10.76 20.92
CA PHE A 51 -9.62 11.91 20.87
C PHE A 51 -11.03 11.57 21.38
N GLU A 52 -11.52 10.36 21.11
CA GLU A 52 -12.83 9.90 21.56
C GLU A 52 -12.88 9.77 23.08
N ASN A 53 -11.88 9.10 23.67
CA ASN A 53 -11.78 8.99 25.13
C ASN A 53 -11.55 10.35 25.81
N TRP A 54 -10.80 11.26 25.17
CA TRP A 54 -10.57 12.61 25.67
C TRP A 54 -11.86 13.43 25.73
N VAL A 55 -12.64 13.44 24.65
CA VAL A 55 -13.92 14.13 24.57
C VAL A 55 -14.91 13.57 25.59
N TYR A 56 -15.06 12.25 25.69
CA TYR A 56 -15.96 11.65 26.67
C TYR A 56 -15.54 11.93 28.12
N SER A 57 -14.24 11.92 28.40
CA SER A 57 -13.71 12.21 29.74
C SER A 57 -14.00 13.65 30.16
N TRP A 58 -13.81 14.62 29.26
CA TRP A 58 -14.06 16.03 29.58
C TRP A 58 -15.55 16.37 29.66
N ILE A 59 -16.39 15.85 28.74
CA ILE A 59 -17.84 16.08 28.80
C ILE A 59 -18.43 15.42 30.04
N GLY A 60 -18.10 14.15 30.28
CA GLY A 60 -18.57 13.38 31.42
C GLY A 60 -18.08 13.97 32.75
N GLY A 61 -16.77 14.24 32.85
CA GLY A 61 -16.14 14.79 34.04
C GLY A 61 -16.64 16.20 34.39
N ALA A 62 -16.74 17.10 33.41
CA ALA A 62 -17.21 18.46 33.63
C ALA A 62 -18.70 18.49 34.04
N THR A 63 -19.53 17.64 33.43
CA THR A 63 -20.95 17.52 33.80
C THR A 63 -21.12 16.98 35.23
N ALA A 64 -20.38 15.94 35.59
CA ALA A 64 -20.40 15.38 36.95
C ALA A 64 -19.93 16.42 37.99
N ALA A 65 -18.83 17.12 37.70
CA ALA A 65 -18.30 18.18 38.55
C ALA A 65 -19.31 19.34 38.74
N ALA A 66 -19.99 19.76 37.67
CA ALA A 66 -21.03 20.79 37.75
C ALA A 66 -22.20 20.36 38.64
N PHE A 67 -22.65 19.11 38.51
CA PHE A 67 -23.74 18.58 39.34
C PHE A 67 -23.35 18.56 40.83
N LEU A 68 -22.15 18.09 41.15
CA LEU A 68 -21.64 18.06 42.52
C LEU A 68 -21.47 19.48 43.09
N ALA A 69 -20.92 20.40 42.32
CA ALA A 69 -20.76 21.80 42.73
C ALA A 69 -22.12 22.48 42.97
N ALA A 70 -23.10 22.26 42.09
CA ALA A 70 -24.45 22.79 42.27
C ALA A 70 -25.15 22.19 43.50
N ALA A 71 -25.01 20.88 43.72
CA ALA A 71 -25.57 20.19 44.87
C ALA A 71 -24.98 20.74 46.16
N LEU A 72 -23.65 20.81 46.25
CA LEU A 72 -22.93 21.35 47.40
C LEU A 72 -23.33 22.80 47.67
N TYR A 73 -23.32 23.65 46.64
CA TYR A 73 -23.72 25.05 46.77
C TYR A 73 -25.17 25.19 47.27
N SER A 74 -26.10 24.38 46.76
CA SER A 74 -27.50 24.41 47.16
C SER A 74 -27.73 24.01 48.63
N VAL A 75 -26.89 23.11 49.16
CA VAL A 75 -26.96 22.63 50.54
C VAL A 75 -26.27 23.61 51.48
N VAL A 76 -25.07 24.09 51.13
CA VAL A 76 -24.30 25.05 51.96
C VAL A 76 -25.04 26.39 52.07
N THR A 77 -25.69 26.83 50.99
CA THR A 77 -26.50 28.06 51.01
C THR A 77 -27.96 27.79 51.38
N ALA A 78 -28.31 26.60 51.87
CA ALA A 78 -29.70 26.28 52.20
C ALA A 78 -30.20 27.16 53.38
N PRO A 79 -31.36 27.81 53.26
CA PRO A 79 -31.92 28.60 54.35
C PRO A 79 -32.24 27.71 55.56
N THR A 80 -32.11 28.26 56.77
CA THR A 80 -32.50 27.58 58.01
C THR A 80 -34.02 27.41 58.07
N VAL A 81 -34.52 26.46 58.87
CA VAL A 81 -35.96 26.19 59.00
C VAL A 81 -36.71 27.43 59.49
N GLU A 82 -36.14 28.19 60.43
CA GLU A 82 -36.69 29.45 60.95
C GLU A 82 -36.80 30.52 59.87
N SER A 83 -35.75 30.74 59.07
CA SER A 83 -35.79 31.73 57.98
C SER A 83 -36.84 31.37 56.92
N VAL A 84 -37.06 30.07 56.67
CA VAL A 84 -38.13 29.61 55.78
C VAL A 84 -39.50 29.80 56.42
N ALA A 85 -39.65 29.62 57.74
CA ALA A 85 -40.91 29.87 58.42
C ALA A 85 -41.36 31.33 58.28
N VAL A 86 -40.44 32.28 58.46
CA VAL A 86 -40.69 33.71 58.23
C VAL A 86 -41.10 33.99 56.78
N GLU A 87 -40.41 33.37 55.81
CA GLU A 87 -40.74 33.53 54.38
C GLU A 87 -42.11 32.91 54.03
N VAL A 88 -42.49 31.78 54.66
CA VAL A 88 -43.82 31.18 54.50
C VAL A 88 -44.89 32.11 55.07
N ASP A 89 -44.68 32.65 56.28
CA ASP A 89 -45.63 33.59 56.88
C ASP A 89 -45.82 34.85 56.04
N LYS A 90 -44.73 35.39 55.50
CA LYS A 90 -44.76 36.55 54.61
C LYS A 90 -45.51 36.26 53.31
N ARG A 91 -45.25 35.12 52.67
CA ARG A 91 -45.88 34.77 51.37
C ARG A 91 -47.34 34.40 51.47
N PHE A 92 -47.77 33.84 52.59
CA PHE A 92 -49.15 33.44 52.85
C PHE A 92 -49.93 34.45 53.73
N GLY A 93 -49.30 35.55 54.15
CA GLY A 93 -49.94 36.61 54.93
C GLY A 93 -50.35 36.18 56.34
N LEU A 94 -49.61 35.23 56.93
CA LEU A 94 -49.99 34.59 58.18
C LEU A 94 -49.66 35.41 59.44
N ARG A 95 -49.03 36.59 59.29
CA ARG A 95 -48.65 37.49 60.40
C ARG A 95 -47.81 36.79 61.48
N GLU A 96 -46.68 36.20 61.05
CA GLU A 96 -45.65 35.59 61.92
C GLU A 96 -46.12 34.41 62.78
N ARG A 97 -47.31 33.85 62.54
CA ARG A 97 -47.85 32.74 63.34
C ARG A 97 -46.98 31.48 63.29
N LEU A 98 -46.42 31.11 62.13
CA LEU A 98 -45.58 29.92 62.02
C LEU A 98 -44.16 30.17 62.53
N SER A 99 -43.60 31.36 62.29
CA SER A 99 -42.28 31.73 62.79
C SER A 99 -42.29 31.86 64.32
N SER A 100 -43.32 32.48 64.90
CA SER A 100 -43.44 32.64 66.36
C SER A 100 -43.68 31.30 67.04
N SER A 101 -44.57 30.44 66.51
CA SER A 101 -44.78 29.10 67.09
C SER A 101 -43.54 28.19 67.02
N LEU A 102 -42.69 28.33 65.99
CA LEU A 102 -41.44 27.57 65.87
C LEU A 102 -40.30 28.09 66.76
N THR A 103 -40.34 29.37 67.14
CA THR A 103 -39.29 30.02 67.95
C THR A 103 -39.59 30.03 69.45
N LEU A 104 -40.81 29.67 69.88
CA LEU A 104 -41.12 29.47 71.29
C LEU A 104 -40.18 28.44 71.93
N HIS A 105 -39.61 28.80 73.08
CA HIS A 105 -38.84 27.88 73.92
C HIS A 105 -39.76 26.88 74.61
N ASP A 106 -39.23 25.73 75.02
CA ASP A 106 -40.05 24.65 75.58
C ASP A 106 -40.85 25.10 76.83
N GLU A 107 -40.30 26.01 77.65
CA GLU A 107 -40.98 26.60 78.81
C GLU A 107 -42.17 27.50 78.42
N GLU A 108 -42.09 28.19 77.28
CA GLU A 108 -43.15 29.09 76.80
C GLU A 108 -44.27 28.33 76.09
N ARG A 109 -43.95 27.15 75.52
CA ARG A 109 -44.91 26.28 74.82
C ARG A 109 -45.94 25.67 75.75
N ASP A 110 -45.58 25.43 77.02
CA ASP A 110 -46.44 24.83 78.04
C ASP A 110 -47.40 25.85 78.70
N THR A 111 -47.24 27.14 78.41
CA THR A 111 -48.18 28.17 78.85
C THR A 111 -49.50 28.11 78.07
N GLU A 112 -50.61 28.55 78.69
CA GLU A 112 -51.91 28.62 78.00
C GLU A 112 -51.84 29.45 76.70
N PHE A 113 -51.03 30.51 76.70
CA PHE A 113 -50.78 31.34 75.53
C PHE A 113 -49.97 30.61 74.44
N GLY A 114 -48.92 29.88 74.82
CA GLY A 114 -48.11 29.07 73.90
C GLY A 114 -48.92 27.96 73.22
N LEU A 115 -49.76 27.26 73.98
CA LEU A 115 -50.68 26.24 73.46
C LEU A 115 -51.71 26.83 72.49
N ALA A 116 -52.28 27.99 72.80
CA ALA A 116 -53.22 28.68 71.93
C ALA A 116 -52.55 29.12 70.61
N LEU A 117 -51.33 29.65 70.67
CA LEU A 117 -50.55 30.05 69.49
C LEU A 117 -50.18 28.84 68.62
N ALA A 118 -49.72 27.74 69.23
CA ALA A 118 -49.38 26.51 68.52
C ALA A 118 -50.61 25.89 67.82
N THR A 119 -51.76 25.90 68.48
CA THR A 119 -53.02 25.37 67.92
C THR A 119 -53.54 26.21 66.75
N ASP A 120 -53.51 27.55 66.86
CA ASP A 120 -53.87 28.45 65.75
C ASP A 120 -52.91 28.28 64.57
N ALA A 121 -51.61 28.22 64.84
CA ALA A 121 -50.57 28.00 63.84
C ALA A 121 -50.73 26.65 63.13
N GLU A 122 -51.07 25.57 63.83
CA GLU A 122 -51.29 24.26 63.24
C GLU A 122 -52.54 24.24 62.34
N LYS A 123 -53.64 24.84 62.79
CA LYS A 123 -54.86 24.95 61.98
C LYS A 123 -54.59 25.70 60.68
N ARG A 124 -53.85 26.82 60.74
CA ARG A 124 -53.44 27.58 59.55
C ARG A 124 -52.46 26.80 58.67
N ALA A 125 -51.48 26.12 59.25
CA ALA A 125 -50.51 25.30 58.51
C ALA A 125 -51.17 24.15 57.73
N SER A 126 -52.25 23.56 58.26
CA SER A 126 -52.98 22.48 57.60
C SER A 126 -53.61 22.89 56.26
N GLN A 127 -54.02 24.17 56.16
CA GLN A 127 -54.66 24.76 54.99
C GLN A 127 -53.64 25.26 53.95
N LEU A 128 -52.33 25.17 54.23
CA LEU A 128 -51.30 25.66 53.33
C LEU A 128 -51.01 24.68 52.20
N GLU A 129 -51.30 25.15 51.00
CA GLU A 129 -50.82 24.61 49.74
C GLU A 129 -49.48 25.25 49.40
N VAL A 130 -48.42 24.73 50.02
CA VAL A 130 -47.02 25.20 49.84
C VAL A 130 -46.63 25.27 48.35
N ALA A 131 -47.27 24.47 47.50
CA ALA A 131 -46.96 24.41 46.09
C ALA A 131 -47.24 25.70 45.31
N ASP A 132 -48.29 26.42 45.67
CA ASP A 132 -48.79 27.55 44.88
C ASP A 132 -47.88 28.77 44.99
N ARG A 133 -47.43 29.06 46.22
CA ARG A 133 -46.60 30.23 46.53
C ARG A 133 -45.10 29.94 46.48
N PHE A 134 -44.72 28.66 46.40
CA PHE A 134 -43.34 28.21 46.16
C PHE A 134 -43.26 27.38 44.86
N SER A 135 -43.70 28.00 43.76
CA SER A 135 -43.57 27.41 42.42
C SER A 135 -42.13 27.44 41.93
N ILE A 136 -41.65 26.32 41.41
CA ILE A 136 -40.35 26.21 40.75
C ILE A 136 -40.56 26.71 39.32
N ARG A 137 -40.32 28.00 39.09
CA ARG A 137 -40.42 28.58 37.75
C ARG A 137 -39.07 28.47 37.04
N PRO A 138 -39.03 27.98 35.78
CA PRO A 138 -37.81 28.05 35.00
C PRO A 138 -37.48 29.52 34.74
N THR A 139 -36.40 30.01 35.36
CA THR A 139 -35.86 31.33 35.04
C THR A 139 -35.20 31.30 33.68
N LYS A 140 -35.12 32.45 32.98
CA LYS A 140 -34.40 32.58 31.70
C LYS A 140 -32.96 32.05 31.74
N LEU A 141 -32.34 31.99 32.92
CA LEU A 141 -31.03 31.37 33.14
C LEU A 141 -30.99 29.85 32.82
N GLY A 142 -32.13 29.15 32.86
CA GLY A 142 -32.21 27.74 32.49
C GLY A 142 -31.91 27.46 31.01
N LEU A 143 -31.95 28.50 30.16
CA LEU A 143 -31.61 28.42 28.74
C LEU A 143 -30.12 28.65 28.47
N LEU A 144 -29.34 29.13 29.44
CA LEU A 144 -27.91 29.36 29.30
C LEU A 144 -27.13 28.13 28.81
N PRO A 145 -27.28 26.92 29.40
CA PRO A 145 -26.53 25.76 28.91
C PRO A 145 -26.93 25.36 27.49
N ILE A 146 -28.17 25.65 27.05
CA ILE A 146 -28.62 25.34 25.68
C ILE A 146 -27.93 26.24 24.66
N SER A 147 -27.62 27.49 25.02
CA SER A 147 -26.95 28.44 24.12
C SER A 147 -25.55 27.98 23.67
N ILE A 148 -24.89 27.12 24.45
CA ILE A 148 -23.52 26.69 24.18
C ILE A 148 -23.43 25.36 23.41
N ILE A 149 -24.52 24.60 23.36
CA ILE A 149 -24.62 23.35 22.58
C ILE A 149 -24.26 23.57 21.10
N PRO A 150 -24.78 24.59 20.38
CA PRO A 150 -24.39 24.80 18.98
C PRO A 150 -22.92 25.16 18.83
N VAL A 151 -22.33 25.90 19.79
CA VAL A 151 -20.90 26.23 19.76
C VAL A 151 -20.05 24.97 19.94
N LEU A 152 -20.41 24.10 20.90
CA LEU A 152 -19.75 22.82 21.09
C LEU A 152 -19.88 21.92 19.84
N ALA A 153 -21.06 21.87 19.22
CA ALA A 153 -21.29 21.11 18.00
C ALA A 153 -20.46 21.65 16.82
N ILE A 154 -20.35 22.97 16.67
CA ILE A 154 -19.50 23.60 15.66
C ILE A 154 -18.03 23.26 15.94
N VAL A 155 -17.56 23.31 17.18
CA VAL A 155 -16.18 22.93 17.54
C VAL A 155 -15.92 21.45 17.23
N LEU A 156 -16.85 20.55 17.55
CA LEU A 156 -16.71 19.12 17.22
C LEU A 156 -16.75 18.83 15.71
N LEU A 157 -17.41 19.68 14.91
CA LEU A 157 -17.46 19.56 13.44
C LEU A 157 -16.28 20.25 12.74
N LEU A 158 -15.78 21.38 13.25
CA LEU A 158 -14.64 22.11 12.66
C LEU A 158 -13.30 21.55 13.09
N VAL A 159 -13.22 20.97 14.28
CA VAL A 159 -12.09 20.12 14.66
C VAL A 159 -12.33 18.78 13.97
N GLU A 160 -12.20 18.79 12.64
CA GLU A 160 -11.88 17.56 11.92
C GLU A 160 -10.64 17.00 12.63
N PRO A 161 -10.66 15.73 13.05
CA PRO A 161 -9.42 15.13 13.51
C PRO A 161 -8.44 15.39 12.39
N MET A 162 -7.30 16.00 12.72
CA MET A 162 -6.16 15.96 11.82
C MET A 162 -5.92 14.46 11.62
N SER A 163 -6.55 13.91 10.58
CA SER A 163 -6.45 12.52 10.19
C SER A 163 -4.97 12.26 10.16
N GLU A 164 -4.55 11.26 10.93
CA GLU A 164 -3.17 10.85 11.12
C GLU A 164 -2.38 11.01 9.83
N SER A 165 -1.76 12.18 9.70
CA SER A 165 -0.78 12.50 8.70
C SER A 165 0.41 12.93 9.52
N SER A 166 1.21 11.90 9.83
CA SER A 166 2.64 11.99 10.11
C SER A 166 3.08 12.86 11.28
N ALA A 167 3.31 12.21 12.43
CA ALA A 167 4.57 12.36 13.15
C ALA A 167 4.81 11.17 14.11
N SER A 168 5.75 10.29 13.73
CA SER A 168 6.69 9.68 14.68
C SER A 168 6.24 8.51 15.58
N SER A 169 5.46 7.56 15.07
CA SER A 169 5.54 6.17 15.55
C SER A 169 5.01 5.22 14.47
N MET A 170 5.87 4.33 13.96
CA MET A 170 5.47 3.31 12.97
C MET A 170 4.28 2.52 13.51
N SER A 171 3.15 2.54 12.81
CA SER A 171 2.02 1.68 13.16
C SER A 171 2.43 0.21 13.05
N GLN A 172 1.87 -0.69 13.87
CA GLN A 172 2.18 -2.13 13.79
C GLN A 172 1.92 -2.70 12.37
N SER A 173 0.97 -2.11 11.64
CA SER A 173 0.68 -2.38 10.22
C SER A 173 1.83 -1.99 9.30
N GLU A 174 2.42 -0.81 9.47
CA GLU A 174 3.58 -0.37 8.67
C GLU A 174 4.85 -1.18 9.00
N LEU A 175 5.04 -1.54 10.27
CA LEU A 175 6.15 -2.42 10.68
C LEU A 175 6.00 -3.83 10.06
N GLN A 176 4.78 -4.37 10.01
CA GLN A 176 4.51 -5.65 9.34
C GLN A 176 4.71 -5.56 7.82
N GLN A 177 4.24 -4.48 7.18
CA GLN A 177 4.45 -4.25 5.75
C GLN A 177 5.93 -4.07 5.41
N ALA A 178 6.69 -3.33 6.22
CA ALA A 178 8.13 -3.17 6.04
C ALA A 178 8.88 -4.51 6.17
N LYS A 179 8.51 -5.35 7.15
CA LYS A 179 9.08 -6.70 7.31
C LYS A 179 8.73 -7.62 6.13
N GLN A 180 7.51 -7.54 5.62
CA GLN A 180 7.08 -8.30 4.44
C GLN A 180 7.86 -7.90 3.19
N VAL A 181 8.07 -6.59 2.98
CA VAL A 181 8.89 -6.05 1.88
C VAL A 181 10.35 -6.49 2.02
N GLN A 182 10.94 -6.39 3.21
CA GLN A 182 12.31 -6.83 3.46
C GLN A 182 12.47 -8.34 3.22
N THR A 183 11.50 -9.15 3.64
CA THR A 183 11.53 -10.60 3.44
C THR A 183 11.47 -10.96 1.95
N ALA A 184 10.52 -10.39 1.21
CA ALA A 184 10.40 -10.61 -0.23
C ALA A 184 11.64 -10.12 -0.99
N ALA A 185 12.17 -8.94 -0.65
CA ALA A 185 13.40 -8.40 -1.24
C ALA A 185 14.63 -9.26 -0.92
N ALA A 186 14.75 -9.79 0.30
CA ALA A 186 15.84 -10.68 0.69
C ALA A 186 15.76 -12.04 -0.02
N GLN A 187 14.55 -12.59 -0.20
CA GLN A 187 14.36 -13.80 -0.99
C GLN A 187 14.74 -13.57 -2.46
N LEU A 188 14.29 -12.47 -3.07
CA LEU A 188 14.67 -12.11 -4.43
C LEU A 188 16.18 -11.93 -4.57
N LYS A 189 16.82 -11.26 -3.61
CA LYS A 189 18.29 -11.09 -3.58
C LYS A 189 19.03 -12.43 -3.63
N LYS A 190 18.61 -13.41 -2.81
CA LYS A 190 19.24 -14.74 -2.79
C LYS A 190 19.16 -15.43 -4.16
N ARG A 191 18.04 -15.27 -4.88
CA ARG A 191 17.88 -15.88 -6.21
C ARG A 191 18.68 -15.13 -7.28
N ILE A 192 18.70 -13.80 -7.25
CA ILE A 192 19.56 -13.00 -8.13
C ILE A 192 21.05 -13.33 -7.92
N GLN A 193 21.48 -13.58 -6.67
CA GLN A 193 22.83 -14.08 -6.38
C GLN A 193 23.12 -15.45 -7.02
N GLN A 194 22.14 -16.35 -7.11
CA GLN A 194 22.30 -17.63 -7.80
C GLN A 194 22.49 -17.41 -9.30
N HIS A 195 21.68 -16.57 -9.94
CA HIS A 195 21.85 -16.20 -11.34
C HIS A 195 23.19 -15.51 -11.61
N ARG A 196 23.66 -14.63 -10.72
CA ARG A 196 24.99 -14.02 -10.83
C ARG A 196 26.11 -15.06 -10.82
N ARG A 197 26.05 -16.04 -9.92
CA ARG A 197 27.05 -17.13 -9.85
C ARG A 197 27.02 -18.00 -11.10
N LYS A 198 25.83 -18.27 -11.64
CA LYS A 198 25.65 -19.01 -12.89
C LYS A 198 26.26 -18.25 -14.07
N ALA A 199 25.94 -16.96 -14.21
CA ALA A 199 26.55 -16.08 -15.21
C ALA A 199 28.08 -16.01 -15.09
N GLU A 200 28.62 -15.98 -13.86
CA GLU A 200 30.07 -16.02 -13.63
C GLU A 200 30.70 -17.36 -14.04
N SER A 201 30.06 -18.50 -13.76
CA SER A 201 30.54 -19.81 -14.20
C SER A 201 30.45 -20.01 -15.72
N GLU A 202 29.49 -19.35 -16.37
CA GLU A 202 29.29 -19.38 -17.82
C GLU A 202 30.13 -18.30 -18.55
N GLY A 203 30.90 -17.48 -17.82
CA GLY A 203 31.76 -16.45 -18.40
C GLY A 203 31.01 -15.22 -18.96
N LEU A 204 29.71 -15.09 -18.66
CA LEU A 204 28.83 -14.02 -19.12
C LEU A 204 29.06 -12.73 -18.31
N LYS A 205 30.07 -11.94 -18.70
CA LYS A 205 30.47 -10.71 -17.98
C LYS A 205 29.35 -9.67 -17.88
N GLU A 206 28.65 -9.42 -18.99
CA GLU A 206 27.58 -8.42 -19.05
C GLU A 206 26.40 -8.81 -18.14
N ALA A 207 25.97 -10.07 -18.22
CA ALA A 207 24.92 -10.62 -17.36
C ALA A 207 25.33 -10.55 -15.87
N LYS A 208 26.59 -10.88 -15.56
CA LYS A 208 27.14 -10.80 -14.20
C LYS A 208 27.06 -9.38 -13.66
N GLU A 209 27.54 -8.38 -14.41
CA GLU A 209 27.51 -6.98 -14.01
C GLU A 209 26.07 -6.47 -13.79
N MET A 210 25.14 -6.88 -14.65
CA MET A 210 23.72 -6.57 -14.49
C MET A 210 23.18 -7.19 -13.19
N TYR A 211 23.37 -8.49 -12.96
CA TYR A 211 22.89 -9.14 -11.72
C TYR A 211 23.57 -8.57 -10.46
N GLU A 212 24.82 -8.14 -10.54
CA GLU A 212 25.52 -7.46 -9.45
C GLU A 212 24.89 -6.09 -9.13
N LYS A 213 24.54 -5.31 -10.15
CA LYS A 213 23.81 -4.06 -9.98
C LYS A 213 22.43 -4.29 -9.36
N MET A 214 21.70 -5.30 -9.83
CA MET A 214 20.40 -5.68 -9.27
C MET A 214 20.52 -6.11 -7.81
N GLU A 215 21.56 -6.87 -7.46
CA GLU A 215 21.85 -7.23 -6.08
C GLU A 215 22.09 -5.99 -5.21
N ALA A 216 22.88 -5.02 -5.70
CA ALA A 216 23.15 -3.77 -4.98
C ALA A 216 21.87 -2.95 -4.76
N ASP A 217 20.97 -2.90 -5.74
CA ASP A 217 19.69 -2.20 -5.62
C ASP A 217 18.74 -2.90 -4.64
N LEU A 218 18.69 -4.25 -4.64
CA LEU A 218 17.97 -5.03 -3.64
C LEU A 218 18.57 -4.87 -2.23
N ASP A 219 19.89 -4.66 -2.14
CA ASP A 219 20.57 -4.39 -0.88
C ASP A 219 20.16 -3.05 -0.26
N LYS A 220 19.97 -2.02 -1.08
CA LYS A 220 19.44 -0.72 -0.62
C LYS A 220 18.03 -0.86 -0.09
N ILE A 221 17.21 -1.72 -0.71
CA ILE A 221 15.83 -1.98 -0.29
C ILE A 221 15.80 -2.72 1.06
N THR A 222 16.62 -3.76 1.22
CA THR A 222 16.64 -4.58 2.43
C THR A 222 17.26 -3.88 3.64
N LYS A 223 18.18 -2.93 3.45
CA LYS A 223 18.86 -2.19 4.53
C LYS A 223 18.09 -0.96 5.03
N ARG A 224 17.11 -0.46 4.28
CA ARG A 224 16.30 0.70 4.70
C ARG A 224 15.21 0.25 5.68
N GLN A 225 15.14 0.94 6.83
CA GLN A 225 14.16 0.66 7.89
C GLN A 225 12.83 1.39 7.66
N ASP A 226 12.85 2.45 6.86
CA ASP A 226 11.75 3.37 6.56
C ASP A 226 11.09 3.13 5.19
N LEU A 227 11.40 2.01 4.54
CA LEU A 227 10.99 1.79 3.16
C LEU A 227 9.49 1.47 3.06
N ASN A 228 8.73 2.36 2.42
CA ASN A 228 7.31 2.12 2.15
C ASN A 228 7.16 1.11 1.01
N ARG A 229 6.14 0.25 1.08
CA ARG A 229 5.80 -0.77 0.06
C ARG A 229 5.76 -0.19 -1.36
N LYS A 230 5.29 1.05 -1.51
CA LYS A 230 5.21 1.73 -2.81
C LYS A 230 6.60 1.91 -3.44
N ASP A 231 7.58 2.33 -2.67
CA ASP A 231 8.94 2.58 -3.17
C ASP A 231 9.64 1.28 -3.52
N ALA A 232 9.44 0.22 -2.74
CA ALA A 232 9.89 -1.13 -3.07
C ALA A 232 9.30 -1.64 -4.39
N MET A 233 8.00 -1.40 -4.62
CA MET A 233 7.33 -1.77 -5.86
C MET A 233 7.83 -0.98 -7.07
N ILE A 234 8.18 0.30 -6.88
CA ILE A 234 8.81 1.12 -7.92
C ILE A 234 10.18 0.56 -8.27
N ALA A 235 11.03 0.31 -7.28
CA ALA A 235 12.36 -0.26 -7.52
C ALA A 235 12.27 -1.64 -8.20
N MET A 236 11.31 -2.49 -7.82
CA MET A 236 11.09 -3.77 -8.52
C MET A 236 10.54 -3.60 -9.95
N ASN A 237 9.80 -2.54 -10.25
CA ASN A 237 9.42 -2.22 -11.63
C ASN A 237 10.63 -1.82 -12.46
N ASP A 238 11.55 -1.04 -11.89
CA ASP A 238 12.78 -0.64 -12.57
C ASP A 238 13.68 -1.84 -12.83
N LEU A 239 13.81 -2.76 -11.86
CA LEU A 239 14.50 -4.04 -12.05
C LEU A 239 13.84 -4.90 -13.14
N LYS A 240 12.50 -4.96 -13.15
CA LYS A 240 11.76 -5.67 -14.21
C LYS A 240 12.03 -5.04 -15.58
N LYS A 241 12.07 -3.71 -15.66
CA LYS A 241 12.36 -2.99 -16.90
C LYS A 241 13.76 -3.30 -17.40
N GLN A 242 14.76 -3.30 -16.53
CA GLN A 242 16.14 -3.68 -16.90
C GLN A 242 16.23 -5.12 -17.41
N LEU A 243 15.58 -6.09 -16.74
CA LEU A 243 15.51 -7.47 -17.21
C LEU A 243 14.79 -7.59 -18.56
N ASP A 244 13.72 -6.82 -18.75
CA ASP A 244 12.93 -6.86 -19.99
C ASP A 244 13.70 -6.23 -21.17
N GLU A 245 14.41 -5.13 -20.94
CA GLU A 245 15.30 -4.51 -21.94
C GLU A 245 16.39 -5.50 -22.37
N ARG A 246 17.09 -6.15 -21.41
CA ARG A 246 18.10 -7.16 -21.75
C ARG A 246 17.52 -8.37 -22.48
N ARG A 247 16.34 -8.83 -22.06
CA ARG A 247 15.61 -9.89 -22.79
C ARG A 247 15.30 -9.47 -24.23
N GLN A 248 14.85 -8.23 -24.43
CA GLN A 248 14.54 -7.72 -25.76
C GLN A 248 15.79 -7.63 -26.66
N GLU A 249 16.95 -7.28 -26.10
CA GLU A 249 18.22 -7.27 -26.84
C GLU A 249 18.66 -8.67 -27.32
N LEU A 250 18.52 -9.67 -26.44
CA LEU A 250 18.87 -11.07 -26.72
C LEU A 250 17.82 -11.77 -27.61
N GLY A 251 16.60 -11.24 -27.70
CA GLY A 251 15.50 -11.77 -28.51
C GLY A 251 14.68 -12.84 -27.78
N SER A 252 13.93 -13.67 -28.52
CA SER A 252 13.13 -14.74 -27.90
C SER A 252 13.52 -16.13 -28.41
N SER A 253 13.75 -17.03 -27.45
CA SER A 253 14.14 -18.43 -27.65
C SER A 253 13.16 -19.21 -28.52
N GLU A 254 11.86 -19.05 -28.27
CA GLU A 254 10.80 -19.73 -29.01
C GLU A 254 10.74 -19.31 -30.48
N GLN A 255 10.93 -18.01 -30.77
CA GLN A 255 10.90 -17.52 -32.15
C GLN A 255 12.16 -17.92 -32.91
N LEU A 256 13.33 -17.94 -32.25
CA LEU A 256 14.54 -18.52 -32.81
C LEU A 256 14.30 -19.96 -33.22
N ARG A 257 13.78 -20.77 -32.31
CA ARG A 257 13.49 -22.18 -32.55
C ARG A 257 12.54 -22.40 -33.73
N ARG A 258 11.52 -21.54 -33.88
CA ARG A 258 10.60 -21.56 -35.02
C ARG A 258 11.23 -21.14 -36.34
N ALA A 259 12.18 -20.21 -36.32
CA ALA A 259 12.96 -19.87 -37.51
C ALA A 259 13.83 -21.07 -37.92
N MET A 260 14.45 -21.73 -36.94
CA MET A 260 15.31 -22.89 -37.14
C MET A 260 14.53 -24.14 -37.59
N SER A 261 13.30 -24.34 -37.09
CA SER A 261 12.42 -25.46 -37.49
C SER A 261 11.87 -25.35 -38.91
N LYS A 262 12.14 -24.26 -39.63
CA LYS A 262 11.82 -24.14 -41.06
C LYS A 262 12.94 -24.65 -41.95
N MET A 263 14.08 -25.00 -41.36
CA MET A 263 15.23 -25.59 -42.07
C MET A 263 15.20 -27.12 -42.07
N SER A 264 14.09 -27.75 -41.66
CA SER A 264 13.91 -29.20 -41.68
C SER A 264 13.97 -29.78 -43.10
N GLY A 265 14.51 -30.99 -43.24
CA GLY A 265 14.51 -31.74 -44.51
C GLY A 265 15.85 -31.79 -45.26
N MET A 266 16.97 -31.62 -44.57
CA MET A 266 18.30 -31.78 -45.15
C MET A 266 18.58 -33.23 -45.57
N GLU A 267 19.34 -33.40 -46.66
CA GLU A 267 19.78 -34.71 -47.14
C GLU A 267 20.70 -35.41 -46.11
N SER A 268 20.70 -36.75 -46.09
CA SER A 268 21.53 -37.51 -45.17
C SER A 268 23.02 -37.33 -45.44
N GLY A 269 23.79 -37.07 -44.38
CA GLY A 269 25.22 -36.83 -44.47
C GLY A 269 25.84 -36.34 -43.14
N PRO A 270 27.16 -36.05 -43.11
CA PRO A 270 27.89 -35.72 -41.89
C PRO A 270 27.37 -34.47 -41.15
N GLY A 271 26.80 -33.50 -41.85
CA GLY A 271 26.17 -32.30 -41.29
C GLY A 271 24.70 -32.48 -40.84
N GLU A 272 24.06 -33.63 -41.10
CA GLU A 272 22.65 -33.87 -40.74
C GLU A 272 22.42 -33.73 -39.23
N LYS A 273 23.36 -34.26 -38.43
CA LYS A 273 23.28 -34.18 -36.96
C LYS A 273 23.37 -32.74 -36.47
N VAL A 274 24.22 -31.92 -37.11
CA VAL A 274 24.34 -30.49 -36.82
C VAL A 274 23.02 -29.80 -37.11
N ALA A 275 22.48 -29.96 -38.31
CA ALA A 275 21.20 -29.37 -38.71
C ALA A 275 20.07 -29.76 -37.75
N LYS A 276 19.98 -31.04 -37.37
CA LYS A 276 19.00 -31.53 -36.39
C LYS A 276 19.19 -30.95 -34.99
N SER A 277 20.42 -30.70 -34.56
CA SER A 277 20.68 -30.09 -33.25
C SER A 277 20.33 -28.61 -33.25
N ILE A 278 20.62 -27.89 -34.33
CA ILE A 278 20.18 -26.50 -34.55
C ILE A 278 18.64 -26.43 -34.56
N GLU A 279 17.99 -27.33 -35.30
CA GLU A 279 16.52 -27.45 -35.35
C GLU A 279 15.91 -27.66 -33.96
N GLN A 280 16.53 -28.52 -33.15
CA GLN A 280 16.08 -28.81 -31.79
C GLN A 280 16.38 -27.70 -30.79
N GLY A 281 17.16 -26.66 -31.17
CA GLY A 281 17.63 -25.61 -30.28
C GLY A 281 18.76 -26.05 -29.35
N ASN A 282 19.46 -27.14 -29.68
CA ASN A 282 20.61 -27.63 -28.93
C ASN A 282 21.91 -27.12 -29.57
N PHE A 283 22.15 -25.82 -29.40
CA PHE A 283 23.27 -25.12 -30.04
C PHE A 283 24.63 -25.58 -29.49
N GLY A 284 24.73 -25.93 -28.21
CA GLY A 284 25.96 -26.49 -27.64
C GLY A 284 26.37 -27.84 -28.28
N LYS A 285 25.41 -28.74 -28.55
CA LYS A 285 25.70 -29.96 -29.30
C LYS A 285 26.04 -29.67 -30.76
N ALA A 286 25.37 -28.69 -31.37
CA ALA A 286 25.66 -28.27 -32.73
C ALA A 286 27.10 -27.74 -32.84
N GLU A 287 27.52 -26.86 -31.93
CA GLU A 287 28.88 -26.35 -31.80
C GLU A 287 29.90 -27.50 -31.72
N GLU A 288 29.72 -28.44 -30.78
CA GLU A 288 30.66 -29.55 -30.59
C GLU A 288 30.80 -30.39 -31.87
N MET A 289 29.69 -30.70 -32.53
CA MET A 289 29.72 -31.45 -33.79
C MET A 289 30.34 -30.68 -34.93
N VAL A 290 30.12 -29.37 -35.03
CA VAL A 290 30.78 -28.53 -36.04
C VAL A 290 32.28 -28.47 -35.78
N LYS A 291 32.74 -28.34 -34.52
CA LYS A 291 34.18 -28.43 -34.17
C LYS A 291 34.77 -29.79 -34.53
N GLN A 292 34.04 -30.87 -34.28
CA GLN A 292 34.47 -32.21 -34.70
C GLN A 292 34.56 -32.35 -36.23
N LEU A 293 33.61 -31.78 -36.98
CA LEU A 293 33.65 -31.76 -38.44
C LEU A 293 34.81 -30.91 -38.97
N ALA A 294 35.04 -29.73 -38.39
CA ALA A 294 36.17 -28.86 -38.71
C ALA A 294 37.51 -29.60 -38.49
N ASN A 295 37.67 -30.28 -37.35
CA ASN A 295 38.88 -31.06 -37.06
C ASN A 295 39.05 -32.23 -38.04
N LYS A 296 37.98 -32.96 -38.37
CA LYS A 296 38.05 -34.05 -39.37
C LYS A 296 38.37 -33.53 -40.77
N MET A 297 37.87 -32.35 -41.13
CA MET A 297 38.20 -31.67 -42.37
C MET A 297 39.69 -31.31 -42.41
N ARG A 298 40.19 -30.64 -41.37
CA ARG A 298 41.60 -30.22 -41.23
C ARG A 298 42.55 -31.42 -41.24
N ASP A 299 42.20 -32.49 -40.55
CA ASP A 299 42.98 -33.74 -40.48
C ASP A 299 42.91 -34.59 -41.77
N GLY A 300 42.11 -34.19 -42.77
CA GLY A 300 41.90 -34.97 -43.99
C GLY A 300 41.20 -36.31 -43.78
N LYS A 301 40.48 -36.48 -42.66
CA LYS A 301 39.79 -37.73 -42.27
C LYS A 301 38.41 -37.90 -42.92
N LEU A 302 37.93 -36.89 -43.65
CA LEU A 302 36.69 -36.97 -44.43
C LEU A 302 36.98 -37.54 -45.82
N SER A 303 36.22 -38.57 -46.22
CA SER A 303 36.25 -39.09 -47.58
C SER A 303 35.72 -38.06 -48.59
N ASP A 304 36.07 -38.21 -49.87
CA ASP A 304 35.61 -37.28 -50.91
C ASP A 304 34.08 -37.25 -51.04
N GLN A 305 33.41 -38.40 -50.80
CA GLN A 305 31.96 -38.48 -50.75
C GLN A 305 31.38 -37.70 -49.55
N GLU A 306 31.98 -37.82 -48.36
CA GLU A 306 31.56 -37.07 -47.17
C GLU A 306 31.81 -35.56 -47.32
N LYS A 307 32.93 -35.16 -47.95
CA LYS A 307 33.20 -33.75 -48.28
C LYS A 307 32.15 -33.18 -49.23
N GLN A 308 31.78 -33.92 -50.27
CA GLN A 308 30.76 -33.49 -51.22
C GLN A 308 29.37 -33.37 -50.56
N GLN A 309 29.01 -34.32 -49.68
CA GLN A 309 27.77 -34.26 -48.90
C GLN A 309 27.78 -33.07 -47.94
N LEU A 310 28.88 -32.87 -47.20
CA LEU A 310 29.03 -31.74 -46.28
C LEU A 310 28.92 -30.41 -47.03
N LYS A 311 29.57 -30.28 -48.19
CA LYS A 311 29.47 -29.10 -49.05
C LYS A 311 28.01 -28.83 -49.44
N ASN A 312 27.29 -29.84 -49.94
CA ASN A 312 25.88 -29.68 -50.31
C ASN A 312 25.01 -29.26 -49.11
N GLN A 313 25.26 -29.83 -47.93
CA GLN A 313 24.54 -29.49 -46.70
C GLN A 313 24.84 -28.06 -46.23
N VAL A 314 26.11 -27.64 -46.26
CA VAL A 314 26.53 -26.27 -45.94
C VAL A 314 25.91 -25.27 -46.91
N GLU A 315 25.86 -25.60 -48.21
CA GLU A 315 25.23 -24.77 -49.23
C GLU A 315 23.71 -24.64 -49.03
N GLN A 316 23.04 -25.74 -48.67
CA GLN A 316 21.62 -25.72 -48.32
C GLN A 316 21.34 -24.89 -47.07
N MET A 317 22.15 -25.04 -46.00
CA MET A 317 22.00 -24.26 -44.77
C MET A 317 22.25 -22.77 -45.04
N LYS A 318 23.30 -22.43 -45.78
CA LYS A 318 23.60 -21.07 -46.22
C LYS A 318 22.40 -20.45 -46.93
N ASN A 319 21.85 -21.14 -47.92
CA ASN A 319 20.75 -20.61 -48.73
C ASN A 319 19.49 -20.43 -47.88
N ALA A 320 19.22 -21.32 -46.93
CA ALA A 320 18.10 -21.19 -45.99
C ALA A 320 18.29 -19.98 -45.05
N LEU A 321 19.47 -19.83 -44.44
CA LEU A 321 19.77 -18.69 -43.56
C LEU A 321 19.76 -17.37 -44.31
N LYS A 322 20.41 -17.29 -45.48
CA LYS A 322 20.44 -16.09 -46.32
C LYS A 322 19.03 -15.67 -46.75
N LYS A 323 18.22 -16.63 -47.19
CA LYS A 323 16.81 -16.36 -47.54
C LYS A 323 16.01 -15.85 -46.34
N ALA A 324 16.22 -16.41 -45.15
CA ALA A 324 15.55 -15.94 -43.93
C ALA A 324 15.92 -14.49 -43.56
N VAL A 325 17.20 -14.14 -43.69
CA VAL A 325 17.70 -12.77 -43.47
C VAL A 325 17.15 -11.81 -44.53
N GLU A 326 17.19 -12.18 -45.81
CA GLU A 326 16.66 -11.36 -46.91
C GLU A 326 15.15 -11.15 -46.79
N GLU A 327 14.37 -12.19 -46.48
CA GLU A 327 12.92 -12.07 -46.26
C GLU A 327 12.58 -11.15 -45.08
N HIS A 328 13.40 -11.14 -44.03
CA HIS A 328 13.20 -10.28 -42.87
C HIS A 328 13.46 -8.81 -43.21
N GLU A 329 14.58 -8.52 -43.90
CA GLU A 329 14.90 -7.17 -44.37
C GLU A 329 13.88 -6.65 -45.39
N GLN A 330 13.41 -7.49 -46.32
CA GLN A 330 12.34 -7.12 -47.26
C GLN A 330 11.05 -6.78 -46.54
N LYS A 331 10.59 -7.62 -45.58
CA LYS A 331 9.38 -7.34 -44.80
C LYS A 331 9.49 -6.06 -44.00
N LYS A 332 10.67 -5.75 -43.47
CA LYS A 332 10.96 -4.50 -42.75
C LYS A 332 10.87 -3.29 -43.65
N GLN A 333 11.47 -3.33 -44.84
CA GLN A 333 11.40 -2.26 -45.83
C GLN A 333 9.97 -2.04 -46.34
N GLU A 334 9.25 -3.12 -46.67
CA GLU A 334 7.85 -3.05 -47.08
C GLU A 334 6.97 -2.43 -45.98
N LEU A 335 7.18 -2.82 -44.73
CA LEU A 335 6.42 -2.26 -43.61
C LEU A 335 6.75 -0.78 -43.40
N GLN A 336 8.02 -0.38 -43.52
CA GLN A 336 8.42 1.03 -43.47
C GLN A 336 7.72 1.86 -44.56
N GLN A 337 7.67 1.37 -45.80
CA GLN A 337 6.96 2.03 -46.90
C GLN A 337 5.45 2.14 -46.61
N LYS A 338 4.83 1.08 -46.09
CA LYS A 338 3.40 1.08 -45.70
C LYS A 338 3.11 2.07 -44.58
N ILE A 339 4.00 2.21 -43.59
CA ILE A 339 3.89 3.20 -42.52
C ILE A 339 3.92 4.61 -43.11
N GLU A 340 4.87 4.89 -44.00
CA GLU A 340 4.99 6.21 -44.61
C GLU A 340 3.77 6.55 -45.47
N GLN A 341 3.27 5.58 -46.26
CA GLN A 341 2.04 5.74 -47.03
C GLN A 341 0.84 6.01 -46.12
N ALA A 342 0.65 5.22 -45.06
CA ALA A 342 -0.45 5.43 -44.11
C ALA A 342 -0.39 6.79 -43.41
N ARG A 343 0.81 7.29 -43.10
CA ARG A 343 1.01 8.65 -42.56
C ARG A 343 0.61 9.72 -43.58
N ARG A 344 1.00 9.57 -44.85
CA ARG A 344 0.63 10.50 -45.94
C ARG A 344 -0.88 10.51 -46.21
N GLU A 345 -1.53 9.37 -46.08
CA GLU A 345 -2.97 9.20 -46.30
C GLU A 345 -3.82 9.55 -45.07
N GLY A 346 -3.21 10.09 -44.00
CA GLY A 346 -3.92 10.52 -42.78
C GLY A 346 -4.40 9.38 -41.88
N ARG A 347 -4.00 8.13 -42.14
CA ARG A 347 -4.35 6.93 -41.35
C ARG A 347 -3.42 6.77 -40.15
N GLY A 348 -3.47 7.73 -39.22
CA GLY A 348 -2.57 7.79 -38.06
C GLY A 348 -2.61 6.55 -37.16
N GLU A 349 -3.80 5.98 -36.90
CA GLU A 349 -3.94 4.80 -36.04
C GLU A 349 -3.31 3.54 -36.67
N GLU A 350 -3.52 3.33 -37.97
CA GLU A 350 -2.90 2.22 -38.70
C GLU A 350 -1.39 2.36 -38.77
N ALA A 351 -0.90 3.58 -39.04
CA ALA A 351 0.53 3.87 -39.03
C ALA A 351 1.16 3.59 -37.65
N ALA A 352 0.46 3.89 -36.56
CA ALA A 352 0.93 3.59 -35.21
C ALA A 352 1.01 2.08 -34.94
N LYS A 353 -0.01 1.30 -35.35
CA LYS A 353 0.01 -0.18 -35.24
C LYS A 353 1.13 -0.80 -36.06
N MET A 354 1.32 -0.34 -37.31
CA MET A 354 2.41 -0.80 -38.15
C MET A 354 3.78 -0.40 -37.60
N GLN A 355 3.91 0.79 -37.00
CA GLN A 355 5.15 1.21 -36.34
C GLN A 355 5.50 0.28 -35.17
N GLN A 356 4.51 -0.14 -34.38
CA GLN A 356 4.74 -1.10 -33.31
C GLN A 356 5.25 -2.44 -33.85
N GLN A 357 4.64 -2.95 -34.94
CA GLN A 357 5.10 -4.17 -35.60
C GLN A 357 6.52 -4.01 -36.16
N LEU A 358 6.88 -2.84 -36.69
CA LEU A 358 8.24 -2.56 -37.15
C LEU A 358 9.24 -2.60 -36.00
N ASN A 359 8.91 -2.01 -34.85
CA ASN A 359 9.76 -2.05 -33.67
C ASN A 359 9.95 -3.50 -33.18
N GLU A 360 8.89 -4.33 -33.18
CA GLU A 360 8.98 -5.76 -32.86
C GLU A 360 9.85 -6.55 -33.86
N MET A 361 9.88 -6.15 -35.13
CA MET A 361 10.79 -6.73 -36.12
C MET A 361 12.23 -6.26 -35.92
N GLN A 362 12.45 -4.99 -35.56
CA GLN A 362 13.77 -4.44 -35.27
C GLN A 362 14.41 -5.08 -34.03
N GLN A 363 13.62 -5.48 -33.04
CA GLN A 363 14.10 -6.30 -31.92
C GLN A 363 14.71 -7.65 -32.37
N LYS A 364 14.44 -8.09 -33.60
CA LYS A 364 14.98 -9.33 -34.18
C LYS A 364 16.19 -9.08 -35.09
N ASP A 365 16.60 -7.82 -35.28
CA ASP A 365 17.72 -7.46 -36.15
C ASP A 365 19.03 -8.09 -35.65
N SER A 366 19.28 -8.09 -34.32
CA SER A 366 20.49 -8.68 -33.72
C SER A 366 20.62 -10.17 -34.04
N GLN A 367 19.50 -10.89 -33.92
CA GLN A 367 19.40 -12.30 -34.22
C GLN A 367 19.58 -12.59 -35.72
N MET A 368 18.98 -11.77 -36.59
CA MET A 368 19.14 -11.90 -38.04
C MET A 368 20.56 -11.56 -38.50
N GLN A 369 21.22 -10.61 -37.87
CA GLN A 369 22.62 -10.29 -38.14
C GLN A 369 23.53 -11.49 -37.82
N ARG A 370 23.31 -12.18 -36.70
CA ARG A 370 24.02 -13.44 -36.38
C ARG A 370 23.73 -14.55 -37.38
N MET A 371 22.47 -14.71 -37.80
CA MET A 371 22.13 -15.66 -38.88
C MET A 371 22.85 -15.31 -40.19
N GLY A 372 23.00 -14.02 -40.49
CA GLY A 372 23.76 -13.53 -41.63
C GLY A 372 25.26 -13.84 -41.54
N GLN A 373 25.87 -13.64 -40.38
CA GLN A 373 27.27 -14.01 -40.12
C GLN A 373 27.49 -15.53 -40.24
N MET A 374 26.53 -16.33 -39.73
CA MET A 374 26.57 -17.78 -39.89
C MET A 374 26.43 -18.20 -41.36
N ALA A 375 25.54 -17.55 -42.13
CA ALA A 375 25.43 -17.78 -43.57
C ALA A 375 26.72 -17.42 -44.31
N GLU A 376 27.40 -16.34 -43.91
CA GLU A 376 28.68 -15.93 -44.49
C GLU A 376 29.79 -16.94 -44.18
N ALA A 377 29.90 -17.41 -42.93
CA ALA A 377 30.83 -18.48 -42.55
C ALA A 377 30.55 -19.79 -43.34
N MET A 378 29.28 -20.14 -43.54
CA MET A 378 28.91 -21.28 -44.39
C MET A 378 29.29 -21.04 -45.86
N SER A 379 29.14 -19.82 -46.37
CA SER A 379 29.57 -19.44 -47.72
C SER A 379 31.07 -19.64 -47.91
N GLN A 380 31.87 -19.17 -46.95
CA GLN A 380 33.33 -19.33 -46.96
C GLN A 380 33.73 -20.81 -46.85
N ALA A 381 33.07 -21.58 -45.98
CA ALA A 381 33.30 -23.01 -45.87
C ALA A 381 32.99 -23.75 -47.19
N ALA A 382 31.87 -23.43 -47.84
CA ALA A 382 31.49 -24.01 -49.13
C ALA A 382 32.51 -23.68 -50.24
N GLN A 383 32.96 -22.43 -50.32
CA GLN A 383 33.98 -21.99 -51.29
C GLN A 383 35.34 -22.63 -51.05
N ALA A 384 35.79 -22.73 -49.79
CA ALA A 384 37.05 -23.37 -49.45
C ALA A 384 37.01 -24.88 -49.78
N MET A 385 35.88 -25.55 -49.51
CA MET A 385 35.66 -26.94 -49.94
C MET A 385 35.69 -27.11 -51.47
N GLU A 386 35.20 -26.14 -52.25
CA GLU A 386 35.30 -26.15 -53.72
C GLU A 386 36.73 -26.01 -54.23
N GLN A 387 37.52 -25.18 -53.57
CA GLN A 387 38.91 -24.92 -53.93
C GLN A 387 39.86 -26.04 -53.44
N GLY A 388 39.33 -27.00 -52.67
CA GLY A 388 40.12 -28.07 -52.07
C GLY A 388 40.96 -27.63 -50.87
N ASP A 389 40.73 -26.42 -50.33
CA ASP A 389 41.42 -25.93 -49.14
C ASP A 389 40.70 -26.39 -47.88
N ALA A 390 41.12 -27.56 -47.38
CA ALA A 390 40.58 -28.15 -46.17
C ALA A 390 40.86 -27.32 -44.90
N SER A 391 41.93 -26.51 -44.89
CA SER A 391 42.27 -25.68 -43.72
C SER A 391 41.33 -24.49 -43.63
N GLN A 392 41.13 -23.75 -44.73
CA GLN A 392 40.18 -22.64 -44.76
C GLN A 392 38.73 -23.11 -44.51
N ALA A 393 38.35 -24.28 -45.04
CA ALA A 393 37.04 -24.85 -44.78
C ALA A 393 36.84 -25.18 -43.29
N ALA A 394 37.87 -25.73 -42.63
CA ALA A 394 37.85 -26.00 -41.20
C ALA A 394 37.78 -24.71 -40.37
N ASP A 395 38.53 -23.67 -40.73
CA ASP A 395 38.52 -22.38 -40.04
C ASP A 395 37.12 -21.73 -40.11
N ALA A 396 36.48 -21.75 -41.28
CA ALA A 396 35.13 -21.23 -41.45
C ALA A 396 34.07 -22.04 -40.68
N LEU A 397 34.22 -23.36 -40.60
CA LEU A 397 33.40 -24.21 -39.73
C LEU A 397 33.65 -23.91 -38.24
N GLU A 398 34.88 -23.65 -37.84
CA GLU A 398 35.23 -23.28 -36.47
C GLU A 398 34.59 -21.94 -36.07
N GLN A 399 34.61 -20.94 -36.96
CA GLN A 399 33.87 -19.68 -36.77
C GLN A 399 32.36 -19.92 -36.61
N MET A 400 31.78 -20.81 -37.43
CA MET A 400 30.37 -21.20 -37.28
C MET A 400 30.12 -21.85 -35.92
N ALA A 401 31.04 -22.69 -35.44
CA ALA A 401 30.91 -23.32 -34.13
C ALA A 401 30.96 -22.28 -33.00
N ASP A 402 31.87 -21.32 -33.07
CA ASP A 402 31.95 -20.25 -32.08
C ASP A 402 30.67 -19.39 -32.06
N GLN A 403 30.09 -19.09 -33.24
CA GLN A 403 28.78 -18.43 -33.34
C GLN A 403 27.64 -19.27 -32.72
N LEU A 404 27.69 -20.60 -32.85
CA LEU A 404 26.74 -21.49 -32.18
C LEU A 404 26.93 -21.52 -30.66
N GLY A 405 28.18 -21.45 -30.18
CA GLY A 405 28.51 -21.36 -28.75
C GLY A 405 28.05 -20.04 -28.12
N GLU A 406 28.26 -18.92 -28.82
CA GLU A 406 27.70 -17.62 -28.44
C GLU A 406 26.18 -17.68 -28.35
N MET A 407 25.52 -18.24 -29.37
CA MET A 407 24.06 -18.41 -29.38
C MET A 407 23.54 -19.30 -28.24
N GLN A 408 24.27 -20.38 -27.90
CA GLN A 408 23.94 -21.23 -26.76
C GLN A 408 24.01 -20.45 -25.44
N SER A 409 25.03 -19.61 -25.31
CA SER A 409 25.28 -18.79 -24.12
C SER A 409 24.19 -17.73 -23.95
N GLU A 410 23.83 -17.03 -25.02
CA GLU A 410 22.71 -16.08 -25.03
C GLU A 410 21.37 -16.74 -24.70
N MET A 411 21.14 -17.97 -25.17
CA MET A 411 19.93 -18.73 -24.87
C MET A 411 19.86 -19.15 -23.40
N SER A 412 20.99 -19.55 -22.81
CA SER A 412 21.09 -19.79 -21.36
C SER A 412 20.80 -18.51 -20.57
N GLU A 413 21.37 -17.38 -21.02
CA GLU A 413 21.12 -16.06 -20.41
C GLU A 413 19.64 -15.69 -20.50
N LEU A 414 18.98 -15.89 -21.64
CA LEU A 414 17.55 -15.65 -21.83
C LEU A 414 16.67 -16.47 -20.88
N GLU A 415 16.96 -17.77 -20.72
CA GLU A 415 16.24 -18.63 -19.79
C GLU A 415 16.42 -18.17 -18.33
N ASP A 416 17.65 -17.76 -17.97
CA ASP A 416 17.95 -17.22 -16.65
C ASP A 416 17.23 -15.88 -16.40
N LEU A 417 17.21 -14.98 -17.38
CA LEU A 417 16.48 -13.71 -17.33
C LEU A 417 14.99 -13.93 -17.15
N GLN A 418 14.41 -14.88 -17.88
CA GLN A 418 13.00 -15.22 -17.76
C GLN A 418 12.68 -15.77 -16.37
N SER A 419 13.53 -16.65 -15.84
CA SER A 419 13.43 -17.14 -14.46
C SER A 419 13.53 -16.00 -13.44
N ALA A 420 14.48 -15.07 -13.60
CA ALA A 420 14.65 -13.91 -12.73
C ALA A 420 13.42 -12.98 -12.77
N MET A 421 12.82 -12.74 -13.95
CA MET A 421 11.59 -11.96 -14.07
C MET A 421 10.39 -12.63 -13.40
N ASP A 422 10.25 -13.95 -13.52
CA ASP A 422 9.18 -14.70 -12.88
C ASP A 422 9.30 -14.66 -11.36
N GLN A 423 10.52 -14.82 -10.84
CA GLN A 423 10.82 -14.67 -9.41
C GLN A 423 10.57 -13.25 -8.90
N LEU A 424 10.90 -12.23 -9.70
CA LEU A 424 10.59 -10.84 -9.38
C LEU A 424 9.08 -10.62 -9.34
N SER A 425 8.33 -11.15 -10.31
CA SER A 425 6.87 -11.08 -10.34
C SER A 425 6.25 -11.77 -9.11
N GLN A 426 6.77 -12.95 -8.75
CA GLN A 426 6.37 -13.67 -7.54
C GLN A 426 6.63 -12.83 -6.27
N SER A 427 7.81 -12.22 -6.17
CA SER A 427 8.19 -11.37 -5.03
C SER A 427 7.29 -10.12 -4.93
N LYS A 428 6.94 -9.50 -6.07
CA LYS A 428 5.95 -8.41 -6.11
C LYS A 428 4.57 -8.86 -5.64
N ASN A 429 4.12 -10.05 -6.04
CA ASN A 429 2.84 -10.59 -5.61
C ASN A 429 2.84 -10.90 -4.10
N GLN A 430 3.93 -11.45 -3.58
CA GLN A 430 4.12 -11.69 -2.15
C GLN A 430 4.06 -10.39 -1.33
N MET A 431 4.54 -9.26 -1.86
CA MET A 431 4.40 -7.95 -1.18
C MET A 431 2.99 -7.35 -1.28
N ARG A 432 2.18 -7.75 -2.27
CA ARG A 432 0.80 -7.25 -2.44
C ARG A 432 -0.20 -8.01 -1.58
N CYS A 433 0.07 -9.27 -1.27
CA CYS A 433 -0.85 -10.13 -0.54
C CYS A 433 -0.84 -9.81 0.96
N GLN A 434 -2.01 -9.43 1.49
CA GLN A 434 -2.19 -9.01 2.89
C GLN A 434 -2.10 -10.17 3.89
N SER A 435 -2.34 -11.41 3.45
CA SER A 435 -2.45 -12.59 4.33
C SER A 435 -1.15 -13.40 4.47
N CYS A 436 -0.17 -13.19 3.59
CA CYS A 436 0.99 -14.09 3.46
C CYS A 436 2.28 -13.55 4.09
N GLY A 437 2.29 -12.35 4.67
CA GLY A 437 3.41 -11.80 5.44
C GLY A 437 4.77 -11.73 4.70
N GLY A 438 4.79 -11.87 3.37
CA GLY A 438 6.02 -11.92 2.57
C GLY A 438 6.71 -13.28 2.47
N GLY A 439 6.14 -14.33 3.06
CA GLY A 439 6.69 -15.70 2.99
C GLY A 439 6.25 -16.50 1.75
N GLY A 440 5.17 -16.09 1.10
CA GLY A 440 4.44 -16.90 0.12
C GLY A 440 3.11 -17.38 0.69
N CYS A 441 2.12 -17.59 -0.17
CA CYS A 441 0.92 -18.34 0.22
C CYS A 441 1.30 -19.83 0.17
N GLU A 442 1.03 -20.57 1.24
CA GLU A 442 1.02 -22.04 1.18
C GLU A 442 -0.11 -22.54 0.28
#